data_AF-A0A8H6VVZ1-F1
#
_entry.id   AF-A0A8H6VVZ1-F1
#
_cell.length_a   1.000
_cell.length_b   1.000
_cell.length_c   1.000
_cell.angle_alpha   90.00
_cell.angle_beta   90.00
_cell.angle_gamma   90.00
#
_symmetry.space_group_name_H-M   'P 1'
#
loop_
_entity.id
_entity.type
_entity.pdbx_description
1 polymer ?
#
loop_
_entity_poly.entity_id
_entity_poly.type
_entity_poly.pdbx_seq_one_letter_code
_entity_poly.pdbx_strand_id
1 'polypeptide(L)'
;MPVQVRETPSQAAARTERAQRGKPAHWVHDKPNEFINPWPSFRQAINGVGDGLKVRASMRCMPCSALTVLAQMLRTGLSISRNPPSKDDVGQIGSQKPDWGRLEAGARDGQITATWLGHACFLVELPVAGTAAKRGPRILFDPVFSDRCSPSQWIGPKRYTPPPCAIEEIPEVDAIVISHNHYDHMDTTTLKTLLSRPSAPHVFAPLGDGNTEYFASLGIPASRAHCLDWWDARRVSVSTSSKDTDPDVEFDVTFTPGQHFTGRGLRDRFKTLWGGWVVEGASASESESQSPGEKTPPTPKVYFAGDTGYRAVYSDTDDGPEDLPVCPAFKEIGERWGGFDLALIPIGAYAPRTYMSPVHCAPRDSVAIFKDIKARRGLGMHWGGGCSAWVLTTEHVLEPPKKLAEECAKAGVKEGVFGVCDIGETVEVGVAGDDV
;
A
#
# COMPACT_ATOMS: atom_id res chain seq x y z
N MET A 1 27.02 5.51 10.32
CA MET A 1 26.99 6.49 9.20
C MET A 1 25.54 6.90 8.91
N PRO A 2 25.22 8.09 8.35
CA PRO A 2 23.85 8.38 7.95
C PRO A 2 23.42 7.49 6.78
N VAL A 3 22.22 6.90 6.88
CA VAL A 3 21.55 6.14 5.83
C VAL A 3 21.57 6.95 4.52
N GLN A 4 22.11 6.35 3.45
CA GLN A 4 22.22 7.01 2.15
C GLN A 4 21.06 6.59 1.24
N VAL A 5 20.41 7.56 0.62
CA VAL A 5 19.38 7.30 -0.40
C VAL A 5 19.82 7.91 -1.72
N ARG A 6 19.89 7.08 -2.77
CA ARG A 6 20.35 7.46 -4.10
C ARG A 6 19.36 7.01 -5.18
N GLU A 7 19.38 7.69 -6.33
CA GLU A 7 18.61 7.22 -7.50
C GLU A 7 19.22 5.89 -7.98
N THR A 8 18.39 4.96 -8.43
CA THR A 8 18.92 3.72 -9.02
C THR A 8 19.47 4.01 -10.42
N PRO A 9 20.47 3.24 -10.91
CA PRO A 9 20.96 3.39 -12.28
C PRO A 9 19.84 3.27 -13.34
N SER A 10 18.89 2.35 -13.12
CA SER A 10 17.69 2.18 -13.94
C SER A 10 16.83 3.44 -13.98
N GLN A 11 16.66 4.09 -12.83
CA GLN A 11 15.87 5.31 -12.75
C GLN A 11 16.57 6.54 -13.34
N ALA A 12 17.89 6.65 -13.20
CA ALA A 12 18.64 7.71 -13.87
C ALA A 12 18.42 7.66 -15.39
N ALA A 13 18.40 6.45 -15.98
CA ALA A 13 18.06 6.23 -17.38
C ALA A 13 16.57 6.52 -17.68
N ALA A 14 15.64 6.05 -16.83
CA ALA A 14 14.21 6.31 -16.98
C ALA A 14 13.87 7.81 -16.92
N ARG A 15 14.58 8.59 -16.10
CA ARG A 15 14.45 10.05 -16.01
C ARG A 15 14.90 10.74 -17.30
N THR A 16 15.97 10.24 -17.93
CA THR A 16 16.40 10.69 -19.25
C THR A 16 15.37 10.36 -20.32
N GLU A 17 14.80 9.15 -20.32
CA GLU A 17 13.71 8.77 -21.23
C GLU A 17 12.45 9.63 -21.01
N ARG A 18 12.11 9.91 -19.76
CA ARG A 18 10.95 10.74 -19.40
C ARG A 18 11.12 12.18 -19.88
N ALA A 19 12.34 12.73 -19.79
CA ALA A 19 12.65 14.04 -20.36
C ALA A 19 12.47 14.07 -21.89
N GLN A 20 12.58 12.92 -22.57
CA GLN A 20 12.36 12.79 -24.02
C GLN A 20 10.88 12.54 -24.39
N ARG A 21 10.11 11.83 -23.56
CA ARG A 21 8.70 11.44 -23.83
C ARG A 21 7.67 12.53 -23.50
N GLY A 22 8.07 13.62 -22.85
CA GLY A 22 7.17 14.71 -22.46
C GLY A 22 6.38 14.44 -21.18
N LYS A 23 5.36 15.27 -20.91
CA LYS A 23 4.52 15.18 -19.71
C LYS A 23 3.82 13.80 -19.63
N PRO A 24 3.93 13.05 -18.51
CA PRO A 24 3.23 11.77 -18.39
C PRO A 24 1.71 11.88 -18.43
N ALA A 25 1.06 10.78 -18.82
CA ALA A 25 -0.40 10.73 -18.99
C ALA A 25 -1.19 11.00 -17.71
N HIS A 26 -0.62 10.68 -16.55
CA HIS A 26 -1.26 10.89 -15.24
C HIS A 26 -1.05 12.30 -14.68
N TRP A 27 -0.28 13.16 -15.36
CA TRP A 27 -0.12 14.57 -14.98
C TRP A 27 -1.11 15.46 -15.74
N VAL A 28 -1.90 16.26 -15.00
CA VAL A 28 -2.85 17.19 -15.63
C VAL A 28 -2.10 18.37 -16.27
N HIS A 29 -1.09 18.90 -15.59
CA HIS A 29 -0.27 20.05 -16.03
C HIS A 29 1.19 19.63 -16.20
N ASP A 30 2.02 20.49 -16.80
CA ASP A 30 3.47 20.22 -16.95
C ASP A 30 4.23 20.15 -15.63
N LYS A 31 3.56 20.45 -14.51
CA LYS A 31 4.08 20.34 -13.14
C LYS A 31 3.33 19.24 -12.37
N PRO A 32 4.01 18.54 -11.43
CA PRO A 32 3.44 17.47 -10.61
C PRO A 32 2.56 17.96 -9.46
N ASN A 33 1.56 18.79 -9.77
CA ASN A 33 0.70 19.39 -8.75
C ASN A 33 -0.77 18.98 -8.88
N GLU A 34 -1.13 18.24 -9.92
CA GLU A 34 -2.47 17.71 -10.13
C GLU A 34 -2.41 16.49 -11.04
N PHE A 35 -3.11 15.43 -10.64
CA PHE A 35 -3.01 14.11 -11.25
C PHE A 35 -4.37 13.61 -11.75
N ILE A 36 -4.35 12.66 -12.67
CA ILE A 36 -5.55 12.01 -13.21
C ILE A 36 -5.31 10.52 -13.36
N ASN A 37 -6.37 9.73 -13.20
CA ASN A 37 -6.33 8.33 -13.57
C ASN A 37 -6.44 8.20 -15.12
N PRO A 38 -5.43 7.64 -15.81
CA PRO A 38 -5.41 7.65 -17.26
C PRO A 38 -6.16 6.47 -17.91
N TRP A 39 -6.67 5.51 -17.12
CA TRP A 39 -7.14 4.24 -17.67
C TRP A 39 -8.67 4.21 -17.92
N PRO A 40 -9.12 3.53 -19.00
CA PRO A 40 -10.55 3.36 -19.28
C PRO A 40 -11.32 2.58 -18.19
N SER A 41 -10.61 1.77 -17.40
CA SER A 41 -11.14 1.01 -16.26
C SER A 41 -11.52 1.90 -15.08
N PHE A 42 -11.02 3.14 -15.03
CA PHE A 42 -11.38 4.10 -14.00
C PHE A 42 -12.58 4.94 -14.44
N ARG A 43 -13.61 4.94 -13.60
CA ARG A 43 -14.71 5.89 -13.69
C ARG A 43 -14.67 6.83 -12.51
N GLN A 44 -14.75 8.13 -12.80
CA GLN A 44 -15.07 9.09 -11.76
C GLN A 44 -16.51 8.80 -11.31
N ALA A 45 -16.66 8.06 -10.21
CA ALA A 45 -17.90 8.03 -9.48
C ALA A 45 -18.26 9.49 -9.18
N ILE A 46 -19.42 9.93 -9.67
CA ILE A 46 -19.95 11.32 -9.78
C ILE A 46 -19.92 11.84 -11.22
N ASN A 47 -20.75 11.25 -12.08
CA ASN A 47 -21.55 11.96 -13.09
C ASN A 47 -22.67 11.00 -13.50
N GLY A 48 -23.63 10.84 -12.58
CA GLY A 48 -24.92 10.26 -12.95
C GLY A 48 -25.62 11.22 -13.92
N VAL A 49 -26.22 10.63 -14.95
CA VAL A 49 -27.09 11.22 -15.98
C VAL A 49 -26.39 11.71 -17.26
N GLY A 50 -26.58 10.91 -18.32
CA GLY A 50 -26.94 11.43 -19.63
C GLY A 50 -25.81 11.56 -20.64
N ASP A 51 -26.01 10.88 -21.76
CA ASP A 51 -25.34 11.06 -23.04
C ASP A 51 -24.94 12.51 -23.34
N GLY A 52 -23.79 12.64 -24.01
CA GLY A 52 -23.65 13.50 -25.18
C GLY A 52 -23.93 14.98 -25.00
N LEU A 53 -22.86 15.76 -25.17
CA LEU A 53 -22.84 17.18 -25.54
C LEU A 53 -22.77 18.18 -24.36
N LYS A 54 -21.61 18.85 -24.29
CA LYS A 54 -21.25 20.05 -23.52
C LYS A 54 -20.75 19.85 -22.07
N VAL A 55 -19.59 19.21 -21.92
CA VAL A 55 -18.77 19.35 -20.70
C VAL A 55 -17.74 20.48 -20.87
N ARG A 56 -18.21 21.71 -20.74
CA ARG A 56 -17.41 22.86 -20.29
C ARG A 56 -18.36 23.70 -19.43
N ALA A 57 -17.98 23.89 -18.16
CA ALA A 57 -18.70 24.61 -17.10
C ALA A 57 -19.65 23.78 -16.22
N SER A 58 -19.09 22.98 -15.30
CA SER A 58 -19.65 22.77 -13.95
C SER A 58 -18.62 22.11 -13.01
N MET A 59 -17.48 22.77 -12.79
CA MET A 59 -16.47 22.39 -11.78
C MET A 59 -16.36 23.48 -10.71
N ARG A 60 -17.51 23.95 -10.20
CA ARG A 60 -17.53 24.83 -9.02
C ARG A 60 -18.61 24.34 -8.06
N CYS A 61 -18.14 24.00 -6.85
CA CYS A 61 -18.92 23.78 -5.64
C CYS A 61 -19.71 22.47 -5.55
N MET A 62 -19.06 21.43 -5.01
CA MET A 62 -19.70 20.55 -4.02
C MET A 62 -18.87 20.59 -2.73
N PRO A 63 -19.46 20.88 -1.56
CA PRO A 63 -18.72 20.91 -0.30
C PRO A 63 -18.47 19.48 0.19
N CYS A 64 -17.24 19.08 0.50
CA CYS A 64 -16.93 17.81 1.18
C CYS A 64 -16.77 18.03 2.70
N SER A 65 -17.82 18.44 3.40
CA SER A 65 -17.91 18.09 4.81
C SER A 65 -18.42 16.66 4.91
N ALA A 66 -18.13 15.94 6.00
CA ALA A 66 -18.74 14.63 6.29
C ALA A 66 -20.28 14.66 6.12
N LEU A 67 -20.90 15.84 6.30
CA LEU A 67 -22.31 16.12 6.03
C LEU A 67 -22.74 16.00 4.57
N THR A 68 -21.88 16.19 3.56
CA THR A 68 -22.30 16.12 2.15
C THR A 68 -22.19 14.72 1.58
N VAL A 69 -21.19 13.94 2.01
CA VAL A 69 -21.18 12.48 1.78
C VAL A 69 -22.39 11.86 2.48
N LEU A 70 -22.65 12.25 3.74
CA LEU A 70 -23.86 11.85 4.47
C LEU A 70 -25.16 12.34 3.79
N ALA A 71 -25.20 13.56 3.26
CA ALA A 71 -26.39 14.09 2.57
C ALA A 71 -26.60 13.46 1.18
N GLN A 72 -25.54 13.07 0.50
CA GLN A 72 -25.61 12.33 -0.76
C GLN A 72 -26.04 10.89 -0.51
N MET A 73 -25.56 10.25 0.56
CA MET A 73 -26.01 8.93 1.06
C MET A 73 -27.46 8.93 1.54
N LEU A 74 -27.90 10.00 2.22
CA LEU A 74 -29.30 10.21 2.61
C LEU A 74 -30.20 10.46 1.38
N ARG A 75 -29.68 11.05 0.30
CA ARG A 75 -30.42 11.32 -0.94
C ARG A 75 -30.46 10.14 -1.91
N THR A 76 -29.42 9.30 -1.96
CA THR A 76 -29.34 8.12 -2.85
C THR A 76 -29.83 6.84 -2.19
N GLY A 77 -30.20 6.86 -0.92
CA GLY A 77 -30.57 5.66 -0.18
C GLY A 77 -29.40 4.71 0.09
N LEU A 78 -28.15 5.13 -0.20
CA LEU A 78 -26.95 4.40 0.18
C LEU A 78 -26.78 4.47 1.70
N SER A 79 -27.27 3.46 2.38
CA SER A 79 -26.92 3.18 3.76
C SER A 79 -25.45 2.76 3.81
N ILE A 80 -24.51 3.61 4.25
CA ILE A 80 -23.33 3.10 4.99
C ILE A 80 -23.92 2.13 6.01
N SER A 81 -23.33 0.92 6.17
CA SER A 81 -23.95 -0.16 6.95
C SER A 81 -24.73 0.39 8.15
N ARG A 82 -26.06 0.25 8.10
CA ARG A 82 -26.98 0.77 9.13
C ARG A 82 -26.69 0.14 10.50
N ASN A 83 -25.92 -0.94 10.51
CA ASN A 83 -25.50 -1.65 11.71
C ASN A 83 -23.97 -1.68 11.77
N PRO A 84 -23.34 -1.03 12.77
CA PRO A 84 -21.94 -1.30 13.07
C PRO A 84 -21.75 -2.81 13.35
N PRO A 85 -20.56 -3.39 13.06
CA PRO A 85 -20.31 -4.79 13.35
C PRO A 85 -20.59 -5.07 14.82
N SER A 86 -21.22 -6.22 15.10
CA SER A 86 -21.46 -6.62 16.48
C SER A 86 -20.13 -6.91 17.18
N LYS A 87 -20.12 -6.88 18.52
CA LYS A 87 -18.93 -7.29 19.28
C LYS A 87 -18.51 -8.72 18.95
N ASP A 88 -19.47 -9.59 18.62
CA ASP A 88 -19.23 -10.97 18.25
C ASP A 88 -18.58 -11.07 16.85
N ASP A 89 -18.96 -10.20 15.92
CA ASP A 89 -18.30 -10.13 14.60
C ASP A 89 -16.85 -9.65 14.73
N VAL A 90 -16.61 -8.65 15.59
CA VAL A 90 -15.25 -8.16 15.86
C VAL A 90 -14.41 -9.20 16.59
N GLY A 91 -15.01 -9.94 17.53
CA GLY A 91 -14.34 -11.03 18.26
C GLY A 91 -13.97 -12.24 17.41
N GLN A 92 -14.54 -12.38 16.21
CA GLN A 92 -14.16 -13.40 15.23
C GLN A 92 -12.94 -13.02 14.39
N ILE A 93 -12.50 -11.77 14.44
CA ILE A 93 -11.25 -11.33 13.80
C ILE A 93 -10.13 -11.66 14.79
N GLY A 94 -9.29 -12.64 14.44
CA GLY A 94 -8.18 -13.03 15.28
C GLY A 94 -7.26 -11.83 15.54
N SER A 95 -6.88 -11.65 16.80
CA SER A 95 -5.97 -10.59 17.22
C SER A 95 -5.08 -11.10 18.33
N GLN A 96 -3.78 -10.87 18.18
CA GLN A 96 -2.75 -11.24 19.12
C GLN A 96 -1.72 -10.12 19.24
N LYS A 97 -0.98 -10.12 20.35
CA LYS A 97 0.19 -9.25 20.47
C LYS A 97 1.31 -9.79 19.56
N PRO A 98 2.00 -8.94 18.77
CA PRO A 98 3.08 -9.41 17.92
C PRO A 98 4.22 -9.99 18.74
N ASP A 99 4.82 -11.07 18.23
CA ASP A 99 6.00 -11.70 18.80
C ASP A 99 7.27 -11.14 18.14
N TRP A 100 7.77 -10.03 18.69
CA TRP A 100 8.99 -9.39 18.19
C TRP A 100 10.26 -10.20 18.45
N GLY A 101 10.25 -11.14 19.39
CA GLY A 101 11.40 -12.00 19.67
C GLY A 101 11.84 -12.81 18.45
N ARG A 102 10.91 -13.08 17.53
CA ARG A 102 11.18 -13.70 16.23
C ARG A 102 11.95 -12.80 15.27
N LEU A 103 11.71 -11.50 15.31
CA LEU A 103 12.48 -10.50 14.56
C LEU A 103 13.82 -10.19 15.25
N GLU A 104 13.91 -10.36 16.57
CA GLU A 104 15.15 -10.17 17.33
C GLU A 104 16.12 -11.35 17.22
N ALA A 105 15.61 -12.55 16.92
CA ALA A 105 16.41 -13.75 16.65
C ALA A 105 17.26 -13.65 15.36
N GLY A 106 17.11 -12.56 14.59
CA GLY A 106 17.79 -12.29 13.33
C GLY A 106 16.97 -12.73 12.12
N ALA A 107 17.23 -12.10 10.97
CA ALA A 107 16.65 -12.52 9.70
C ALA A 107 17.04 -13.98 9.45
N ARG A 108 16.07 -14.89 9.36
CA ARG A 108 16.37 -16.27 8.94
C ARG A 108 16.82 -16.24 7.49
N ASP A 109 17.90 -16.97 7.20
CA ASP A 109 18.43 -17.10 5.84
C ASP A 109 17.29 -17.43 4.86
N GLY A 110 17.01 -16.49 3.95
CA GLY A 110 16.07 -16.68 2.84
C GLY A 110 14.57 -16.58 3.15
N GLN A 111 14.14 -16.00 4.29
CA GLN A 111 12.70 -15.77 4.56
C GLN A 111 12.36 -14.29 4.77
N ILE A 112 11.32 -13.83 4.07
CA ILE A 112 10.63 -12.56 4.35
C ILE A 112 9.69 -12.79 5.53
N THR A 113 9.69 -11.87 6.50
CA THR A 113 8.69 -11.86 7.57
C THR A 113 7.73 -10.71 7.39
N ALA A 114 6.44 -10.94 7.57
CA ALA A 114 5.40 -9.92 7.45
C ALA A 114 4.46 -9.99 8.65
N THR A 115 4.41 -8.93 9.44
CA THR A 115 3.52 -8.81 10.60
C THR A 115 2.37 -7.88 10.27
N TRP A 116 1.13 -8.38 10.30
CA TRP A 116 -0.04 -7.55 10.05
C TRP A 116 -0.39 -6.74 11.28
N LEU A 117 -0.41 -5.41 11.18
CA LEU A 117 -0.72 -4.50 12.29
C LEU A 117 -2.15 -3.96 12.22
N GLY A 118 -2.95 -4.50 11.30
CA GLY A 118 -4.33 -4.10 11.01
C GLY A 118 -4.42 -3.14 9.82
N HIS A 119 -5.58 -3.10 9.18
CA HIS A 119 -5.84 -2.29 7.99
C HIS A 119 -4.86 -2.62 6.85
N ALA A 120 -4.24 -1.61 6.24
CA ALA A 120 -3.14 -1.76 5.29
C ALA A 120 -1.75 -1.74 5.97
N CYS A 121 -1.69 -1.73 7.30
CA CYS A 121 -0.44 -1.61 8.04
C CYS A 121 0.27 -2.96 8.17
N PHE A 122 1.46 -3.07 7.58
CA PHE A 122 2.35 -4.22 7.71
C PHE A 122 3.74 -3.78 8.09
N LEU A 123 4.38 -4.50 9.00
CA LEU A 123 5.83 -4.46 9.18
C LEU A 123 6.43 -5.65 8.44
N VAL A 124 7.30 -5.38 7.45
CA VAL A 124 7.99 -6.41 6.67
C VAL A 124 9.48 -6.33 6.92
N GLU A 125 10.12 -7.45 7.22
CA GLU A 125 11.59 -7.59 7.24
C GLU A 125 12.02 -8.46 6.06
N LEU A 126 12.95 -7.95 5.24
CA LEU A 126 13.54 -8.71 4.14
C LEU A 126 14.69 -9.58 4.66
N PRO A 127 14.90 -10.80 4.14
CA PRO A 127 16.07 -11.58 4.48
C PRO A 127 17.32 -10.95 3.91
N VAL A 128 18.44 -11.06 4.62
CA VAL A 128 19.76 -10.67 4.13
C VAL A 128 20.62 -11.92 4.06
N ALA A 129 21.09 -12.28 2.86
CA ALA A 129 21.92 -13.46 2.66
C ALA A 129 23.41 -13.11 2.72
N GLY A 130 24.19 -13.92 3.46
CA GLY A 130 25.65 -13.91 3.36
C GLY A 130 26.36 -12.70 3.95
N THR A 131 25.75 -11.98 4.91
CA THR A 131 26.35 -10.78 5.51
C THR A 131 26.50 -10.92 7.03
N ALA A 132 27.37 -10.11 7.63
CA ALA A 132 27.48 -9.97 9.08
C ALA A 132 26.32 -9.18 9.73
N ALA A 133 25.32 -8.76 8.95
CA ALA A 133 24.18 -7.99 9.46
C ALA A 133 23.37 -8.79 10.48
N LYS A 134 22.97 -8.14 11.58
CA LYS A 134 22.17 -8.78 12.63
C LYS A 134 20.72 -9.03 12.20
N ARG A 135 20.19 -8.17 11.32
CA ARG A 135 18.81 -8.21 10.82
C ARG A 135 18.74 -7.65 9.41
N GLY A 136 17.60 -7.91 8.76
CA GLY A 136 17.28 -7.26 7.50
C GLY A 136 16.69 -5.86 7.63
N PRO A 137 16.53 -5.16 6.50
CA PRO A 137 15.81 -3.90 6.46
C PRO A 137 14.34 -4.15 6.80
N ARG A 138 13.79 -3.26 7.64
CA ARG A 138 12.40 -3.28 8.10
C ARG A 138 11.63 -2.13 7.47
N ILE A 139 10.60 -2.48 6.71
CA ILE A 139 9.73 -1.57 5.99
C ILE A 139 8.34 -1.60 6.61
N LEU A 140 7.84 -0.43 6.98
CA LEU A 140 6.51 -0.24 7.55
C LEU A 140 5.58 0.41 6.51
N PHE A 141 4.55 -0.31 6.10
CA PHE A 141 3.59 0.11 5.08
C PHE A 141 2.40 0.80 5.75
N ASP A 142 1.95 1.94 5.23
CA ASP A 142 0.74 2.69 5.63
C ASP A 142 0.41 2.66 7.14
N PRO A 143 1.31 3.16 8.02
CA PRO A 143 1.14 2.99 9.44
C PRO A 143 0.07 3.90 10.02
N VAL A 144 -0.94 3.28 10.65
CA VAL A 144 -2.05 3.96 11.32
C VAL A 144 -2.36 3.32 12.67
N PHE A 145 -2.03 4.04 13.74
CA PHE A 145 -2.28 3.63 15.13
C PHE A 145 -3.31 4.53 15.85
N SER A 146 -3.71 5.64 15.24
CA SER A 146 -4.72 6.55 15.82
C SER A 146 -6.10 5.91 15.92
N ASP A 147 -6.83 6.32 16.96
CA ASP A 147 -8.18 5.87 17.29
C ASP A 147 -9.27 6.36 16.31
N ARG A 148 -8.97 7.42 15.54
CA ARG A 148 -9.77 7.92 14.41
C ARG A 148 -8.95 8.22 13.15
N CYS A 149 -9.42 7.73 12.01
CA CYS A 149 -8.94 8.14 10.68
C CYS A 149 -9.71 9.38 10.20
N SER A 150 -9.29 10.53 10.73
CA SER A 150 -9.95 11.81 10.53
C SER A 150 -8.95 12.95 10.74
N PRO A 151 -9.22 14.16 10.19
CA PRO A 151 -8.50 15.37 10.58
C PRO A 151 -8.52 15.65 12.09
N SER A 152 -9.44 15.04 12.84
CA SER A 152 -9.60 15.24 14.28
C SER A 152 -9.91 13.92 15.00
N GLN A 153 -9.33 13.72 16.18
CA GLN A 153 -9.60 12.54 17.01
C GLN A 153 -10.98 12.60 17.72
N TRP A 154 -11.71 13.71 17.59
CA TRP A 154 -13.04 13.89 18.17
C TRP A 154 -14.19 13.49 17.25
N ILE A 155 -13.99 13.55 15.92
CA ILE A 155 -15.03 13.32 14.89
C ILE A 155 -14.49 12.41 13.79
N GLY A 156 -15.37 11.70 13.09
CA GLY A 156 -15.00 10.80 11.99
C GLY A 156 -15.03 9.34 12.41
N PRO A 157 -14.67 8.40 11.53
CA PRO A 157 -14.72 6.97 11.81
C PRO A 157 -13.94 6.64 13.10
N LYS A 158 -14.47 5.74 13.96
CA LYS A 158 -13.77 5.18 15.14
C LYS A 158 -13.33 3.73 14.87
N ARG A 159 -12.15 3.30 15.35
CA ARG A 159 -11.68 1.93 15.11
C ARG A 159 -12.40 0.91 15.98
N TYR A 160 -12.75 -0.25 15.43
CA TYR A 160 -13.45 -1.34 16.11
C TYR A 160 -12.50 -2.36 16.73
N THR A 161 -11.39 -2.66 16.05
CA THR A 161 -10.30 -3.51 16.55
C THR A 161 -9.22 -2.61 17.14
N PRO A 162 -8.68 -2.83 18.36
CA PRO A 162 -7.52 -2.10 18.91
C PRO A 162 -6.24 -2.40 18.10
N PRO A 163 -5.17 -1.58 18.16
CA PRO A 163 -3.92 -1.94 17.50
C PRO A 163 -3.33 -3.10 18.30
N PRO A 164 -2.64 -4.04 17.67
CA PRO A 164 -2.14 -5.23 18.37
C PRO A 164 -1.02 -4.93 19.37
N CYS A 165 -0.42 -3.73 19.30
CA CYS A 165 0.60 -3.24 20.21
C CYS A 165 0.59 -1.71 20.28
N ALA A 166 1.30 -1.13 21.25
CA ALA A 166 1.62 0.29 21.22
C ALA A 166 2.67 0.60 20.15
N ILE A 167 2.64 1.82 19.62
CA ILE A 167 3.55 2.26 18.56
C ILE A 167 5.02 2.23 19.00
N GLU A 168 5.30 2.44 20.28
CA GLU A 168 6.63 2.36 20.88
C GLU A 168 7.16 0.93 20.96
N GLU A 169 6.27 -0.06 20.95
CA GLU A 169 6.64 -1.48 20.96
C GLU A 169 7.04 -1.98 19.56
N ILE A 170 6.73 -1.23 18.50
CA ILE A 170 7.19 -1.57 17.16
C ILE A 170 8.73 -1.54 17.16
N PRO A 171 9.40 -2.59 16.65
CA PRO A 171 10.85 -2.61 16.51
C PRO A 171 11.37 -1.43 15.68
N GLU A 172 12.69 -1.33 15.55
CA GLU A 172 13.29 -0.33 14.68
C GLU A 172 12.76 -0.49 13.24
N VAL A 173 12.48 0.64 12.59
CA VAL A 173 11.97 0.73 11.22
C VAL A 173 12.96 1.56 10.43
N ASP A 174 13.35 1.07 9.25
CA ASP A 174 14.33 1.77 8.41
C ASP A 174 13.64 2.62 7.33
N ALA A 175 12.49 2.16 6.84
CA ALA A 175 11.66 2.86 5.88
C ALA A 175 10.17 2.75 6.22
N ILE A 176 9.46 3.86 6.07
CA ILE A 176 8.00 3.95 6.03
C ILE A 176 7.62 4.20 4.57
N VAL A 177 6.64 3.46 4.06
CA VAL A 177 6.09 3.72 2.72
C VAL A 177 4.60 4.05 2.82
N ILE A 178 4.20 5.10 2.11
CA ILE A 178 2.84 5.63 2.09
C ILE A 178 2.27 5.42 0.68
N SER A 179 1.16 4.70 0.53
CA SER A 179 0.50 4.47 -0.76
C SER A 179 -0.18 5.73 -1.29
N HIS A 180 -0.87 6.46 -0.41
CA HIS A 180 -1.65 7.65 -0.72
C HIS A 180 -2.00 8.43 0.56
N ASN A 181 -2.56 9.62 0.41
CA ASN A 181 -2.69 10.57 1.51
C ASN A 181 -4.01 10.49 2.32
N HIS A 182 -4.86 9.48 2.14
CA HIS A 182 -6.08 9.37 2.94
C HIS A 182 -5.76 9.13 4.43
N TYR A 183 -6.71 9.44 5.30
CA TYR A 183 -6.50 9.45 6.76
C TYR A 183 -6.28 8.06 7.36
N ASP A 184 -6.70 7.03 6.66
CA ASP A 184 -6.55 5.61 6.97
C ASP A 184 -5.27 4.98 6.44
N HIS A 185 -4.47 5.72 5.68
CA HIS A 185 -3.15 5.28 5.20
C HIS A 185 -2.01 6.22 5.63
N MET A 186 -2.33 7.49 5.92
CA MET A 186 -1.36 8.49 6.35
C MET A 186 -1.82 9.19 7.63
N ASP A 187 -1.45 8.61 8.77
CA ASP A 187 -1.75 9.14 10.10
C ASP A 187 -0.63 10.06 10.61
N THR A 188 -0.96 11.34 10.78
CA THR A 188 -0.05 12.37 11.28
C THR A 188 0.51 12.04 12.66
N THR A 189 -0.29 11.47 13.56
CA THR A 189 0.15 11.17 14.93
C THR A 189 1.19 10.06 14.91
N THR A 190 0.88 8.98 14.19
CA THR A 190 1.77 7.83 14.00
C THR A 190 3.10 8.24 13.38
N LEU A 191 3.08 9.03 12.29
CA LEU A 191 4.30 9.50 11.64
C LEU A 191 5.17 10.35 12.56
N LYS A 192 4.59 11.28 13.32
CA LYS A 192 5.35 12.11 14.28
C LYS A 192 6.03 11.27 15.35
N THR A 193 5.33 10.29 15.90
CA THR A 193 5.89 9.41 16.93
C THR A 193 7.04 8.59 16.38
N LEU A 194 6.89 7.94 15.22
CA LEU A 194 7.95 7.14 14.60
C LEU A 194 9.19 7.99 14.24
N LEU A 195 8.98 9.20 13.73
CA LEU A 195 10.07 10.09 13.28
C LEU A 195 10.76 10.84 14.43
N SER A 196 10.20 10.80 15.64
CA SER A 196 10.85 11.33 16.85
C SER A 196 11.84 10.36 17.48
N ARG A 197 11.92 9.12 16.98
CA ARG A 197 12.88 8.11 17.45
C ARG A 197 14.31 8.50 17.04
N PRO A 198 15.34 8.10 17.82
CA PRO A 198 16.74 8.40 17.49
C PRO A 198 17.16 7.89 16.10
N SER A 199 16.73 6.68 15.74
CA SER A 199 16.86 6.12 14.39
C SER A 199 15.56 6.39 13.62
N ALA A 200 15.42 7.61 13.11
CA ALA A 200 14.23 8.01 12.37
C ALA A 200 14.22 7.35 10.98
N PRO A 201 13.12 6.67 10.59
CA PRO A 201 13.01 6.02 9.29
C PRO A 201 13.01 7.03 8.13
N HIS A 202 13.38 6.56 6.94
CA HIS A 202 13.01 7.26 5.71
C HIS A 202 11.52 7.17 5.45
N VAL A 203 10.91 8.20 4.90
CA VAL A 203 9.51 8.22 4.50
C VAL A 203 9.45 8.31 2.99
N PHE A 204 8.88 7.29 2.36
CA PHE A 204 8.56 7.27 0.95
C PHE A 204 7.08 7.54 0.77
N ALA A 205 6.75 8.44 -0.14
CA ALA A 205 5.39 8.86 -0.37
C ALA A 205 5.15 9.19 -1.84
N PRO A 206 3.89 9.31 -2.28
CA PRO A 206 3.59 9.66 -3.65
C PRO A 206 3.95 11.12 -3.95
N LEU A 207 4.34 11.40 -5.19
CA LEU A 207 4.63 12.74 -5.67
C LEU A 207 3.42 13.67 -5.55
N GLY A 208 3.69 14.93 -5.24
CA GLY A 208 2.73 16.02 -5.23
C GLY A 208 3.13 17.12 -4.27
N ASP A 209 2.98 18.38 -4.69
CA ASP A 209 3.37 19.55 -3.89
C ASP A 209 2.77 19.49 -2.47
N GLY A 210 1.54 18.98 -2.33
CA GLY A 210 0.87 18.80 -1.04
C GLY A 210 1.59 17.87 -0.07
N ASN A 211 2.25 16.79 -0.53
CA ASN A 211 2.98 15.87 0.34
C ASN A 211 4.32 16.47 0.78
N THR A 212 5.05 17.10 -0.14
CA THR A 212 6.32 17.79 0.17
C THR A 212 6.12 18.87 1.22
N GLU A 213 5.12 19.75 1.03
CA GLU A 213 4.77 20.80 1.99
C GLU A 213 4.26 20.22 3.32
N TYR A 214 3.45 19.17 3.26
CA TYR A 214 2.93 18.49 4.44
C TYR A 214 4.07 17.93 5.30
N PHE A 215 5.00 17.15 4.75
CA PHE A 215 6.11 16.59 5.52
C PHE A 215 7.04 17.66 6.07
N ALA A 216 7.31 18.72 5.29
CA ALA A 216 8.07 19.88 5.78
C ALA A 216 7.36 20.55 6.98
N SER A 217 6.02 20.67 6.95
CA SER A 217 5.23 21.22 8.06
C SER A 217 5.27 20.35 9.33
N LEU A 218 5.56 19.05 9.19
CA LEU A 218 5.78 18.14 10.31
C LEU A 218 7.22 18.20 10.85
N GLY A 219 8.11 18.99 10.23
CA GLY A 219 9.52 19.08 10.60
C GLY A 219 10.38 17.94 10.05
N ILE A 220 9.88 17.18 9.07
CA ILE A 220 10.61 16.06 8.48
C ILE A 220 11.62 16.64 7.48
N PRO A 221 12.93 16.35 7.63
CA PRO A 221 13.93 16.91 6.74
C PRO A 221 13.80 16.32 5.33
N ALA A 222 14.10 17.14 4.30
CA ALA A 222 14.01 16.72 2.90
C ALA A 222 14.91 15.52 2.56
N SER A 223 15.97 15.27 3.33
CA SER A 223 16.81 14.08 3.20
C SER A 223 16.14 12.78 3.67
N ARG A 224 15.02 12.88 4.39
CA ARG A 224 14.25 11.75 4.91
C ARG A 224 12.88 11.59 4.25
N ALA A 225 12.34 12.62 3.60
CA ALA A 225 11.06 12.54 2.89
C ALA A 225 11.27 12.45 1.37
N HIS A 226 10.94 11.30 0.79
CA HIS A 226 11.14 10.97 -0.62
C HIS A 226 9.79 10.85 -1.32
N CYS A 227 9.37 11.92 -2.02
CA CYS A 227 8.14 11.92 -2.80
C CYS A 227 8.43 11.47 -4.24
N LEU A 228 7.91 10.32 -4.64
CA LEU A 228 8.24 9.64 -5.90
C LEU A 228 7.06 9.61 -6.87
N ASP A 229 7.35 9.75 -8.17
CA ASP A 229 6.36 9.53 -9.21
C ASP A 229 6.20 8.03 -9.53
N TRP A 230 5.18 7.67 -10.30
CA TRP A 230 5.10 6.31 -10.82
C TRP A 230 6.35 5.94 -11.61
N TRP A 231 6.85 4.74 -11.31
CA TRP A 231 8.07 4.13 -11.84
C TRP A 231 9.37 4.77 -11.34
N ASP A 232 9.31 5.77 -10.47
CA ASP A 232 10.49 6.25 -9.77
C ASP A 232 10.90 5.26 -8.68
N ALA A 233 12.21 5.04 -8.57
CA ALA A 233 12.85 4.18 -7.59
C ALA A 233 13.75 4.97 -6.64
N ARG A 234 14.21 4.36 -5.56
CA ARG A 234 15.33 4.85 -4.75
C ARG A 234 16.03 3.65 -4.14
N ARG A 235 17.37 3.66 -4.19
CA ARG A 235 18.19 2.74 -3.41
C ARG A 235 18.42 3.31 -2.02
N VAL A 236 18.22 2.49 -1.00
CA VAL A 236 18.31 2.83 0.41
C VAL A 236 19.40 1.99 1.05
N SER A 237 20.39 2.62 1.69
CA SER A 237 21.53 1.97 2.36
C SER A 237 21.42 2.15 3.87
N VAL A 238 21.05 1.10 4.61
CA VAL A 238 20.75 1.14 6.06
C VAL A 238 21.76 0.34 6.87
N SER A 239 22.09 0.84 8.05
CA SER A 239 22.94 0.13 9.00
C SER A 239 22.06 -0.77 9.87
N THR A 240 22.23 -2.09 9.74
CA THR A 240 21.44 -3.09 10.49
C THR A 240 22.29 -3.89 11.49
N SER A 241 23.54 -3.45 11.72
CA SER A 241 24.44 -4.02 12.72
C SER A 241 24.70 -3.08 13.90
N SER A 242 25.12 -3.67 15.02
CA SER A 242 25.53 -2.94 16.23
C SER A 242 26.96 -2.39 16.14
N LYS A 243 27.76 -2.80 15.15
CA LYS A 243 29.12 -2.30 14.93
C LYS A 243 29.13 -1.36 13.74
N ASP A 244 29.65 -0.15 13.93
CA ASP A 244 29.82 0.86 12.87
C ASP A 244 30.74 0.39 11.71
N THR A 245 31.46 -0.72 11.88
CA THR A 245 32.38 -1.30 10.89
C THR A 245 31.72 -2.27 9.92
N ASP A 246 30.50 -2.71 10.21
CA ASP A 246 29.84 -3.73 9.40
C ASP A 246 29.21 -3.07 8.16
N PRO A 247 29.12 -3.79 7.03
CA PRO A 247 28.60 -3.22 5.79
C PRO A 247 27.12 -2.85 5.94
N ASP A 248 26.73 -1.71 5.37
CA ASP A 248 25.31 -1.35 5.23
C ASP A 248 24.60 -2.35 4.31
N VAL A 249 23.31 -2.54 4.55
CA VAL A 249 22.41 -3.31 3.69
C VAL A 249 21.70 -2.37 2.73
N GLU A 250 21.73 -2.70 1.44
CA GLU A 250 21.03 -1.95 0.40
C GLU A 250 19.77 -2.68 -0.09
N PHE A 251 18.70 -1.91 -0.30
CA PHE A 251 17.47 -2.36 -0.94
C PHE A 251 16.88 -1.22 -1.79
N ASP A 252 16.08 -1.58 -2.79
CA ASP A 252 15.42 -0.65 -3.69
C ASP A 252 13.94 -0.53 -3.35
N VAL A 253 13.43 0.70 -3.41
CA VAL A 253 12.02 1.05 -3.19
C VAL A 253 11.51 1.77 -4.42
N THR A 254 10.53 1.18 -5.11
CA THR A 254 9.95 1.72 -6.36
C THR A 254 8.48 2.01 -6.19
N PHE A 255 8.05 3.21 -6.57
CA PHE A 255 6.64 3.58 -6.57
C PHE A 255 5.97 3.12 -7.86
N THR A 256 4.83 2.45 -7.76
CA THR A 256 4.11 1.85 -8.88
C THR A 256 2.70 2.41 -8.99
N PRO A 257 2.10 2.46 -10.19
CA PRO A 257 0.74 2.94 -10.35
C PRO A 257 -0.29 2.06 -9.63
N GLY A 258 -1.38 2.70 -9.24
CA GLY A 258 -2.61 2.05 -8.79
C GLY A 258 -3.83 2.83 -9.29
N GLN A 259 -5.01 2.23 -9.23
CA GLN A 259 -6.27 2.81 -9.63
C GLN A 259 -7.03 3.37 -8.43
N HIS A 260 -6.68 4.58 -7.99
CA HIS A 260 -7.29 5.23 -6.83
C HIS A 260 -7.36 6.76 -7.00
N PHE A 261 -7.51 7.50 -5.91
CA PHE A 261 -7.44 8.96 -5.84
C PHE A 261 -6.85 9.44 -4.50
N THR A 262 -6.72 10.74 -4.32
CA THR A 262 -6.21 11.38 -3.09
C THR A 262 -7.07 12.54 -2.64
N GLY A 263 -6.92 12.95 -1.38
CA GLY A 263 -7.47 14.17 -0.80
C GLY A 263 -7.67 14.07 0.72
N ARG A 264 -7.27 15.12 1.46
CA ARG A 264 -7.47 15.25 2.91
C ARG A 264 -8.36 16.44 3.28
N GLY A 265 -8.43 17.44 2.42
CA GLY A 265 -9.21 18.65 2.59
C GLY A 265 -10.27 18.84 1.52
N LEU A 266 -10.79 20.06 1.45
CA LEU A 266 -11.89 20.41 0.52
C LEU A 266 -11.43 20.70 -0.91
N ARG A 267 -10.14 20.97 -1.12
CA ARG A 267 -9.59 21.54 -2.36
C ARG A 267 -8.29 20.86 -2.84
N ASP A 268 -7.92 19.76 -2.21
CA ASP A 268 -6.66 19.04 -2.47
C ASP A 268 -6.87 17.69 -3.15
N ARG A 269 -8.09 17.41 -3.63
CA ARG A 269 -8.38 16.18 -4.37
C ARG A 269 -7.49 16.10 -5.61
N PHE A 270 -6.84 14.93 -5.80
CA PHE A 270 -5.90 14.68 -6.89
C PHE A 270 -4.66 15.60 -6.91
N LYS A 271 -4.35 16.33 -5.82
CA LYS A 271 -3.14 17.18 -5.74
C LYS A 271 -1.88 16.41 -5.35
N THR A 272 -2.03 15.16 -4.91
CA THR A 272 -0.95 14.20 -4.70
C THR A 272 -1.27 12.91 -5.42
N LEU A 273 -0.25 12.12 -5.73
CA LEU A 273 -0.37 10.86 -6.43
C LEU A 273 -0.78 9.73 -5.47
N TRP A 274 -1.09 8.56 -6.01
CA TRP A 274 -1.49 7.34 -5.28
C TRP A 274 -0.90 6.12 -5.99
N GLY A 275 -0.74 5.00 -5.31
CA GLY A 275 -0.22 3.79 -5.94
C GLY A 275 0.28 2.75 -4.95
N GLY A 276 1.02 1.78 -5.48
CA GLY A 276 1.67 0.72 -4.71
C GLY A 276 3.18 0.87 -4.65
N TRP A 277 3.84 -0.02 -3.93
CA TRP A 277 5.28 -0.05 -3.75
C TRP A 277 5.85 -1.42 -4.10
N VAL A 278 6.95 -1.43 -4.84
CA VAL A 278 7.84 -2.59 -4.98
C VAL A 278 9.03 -2.37 -4.08
N VAL A 279 9.36 -3.37 -3.27
CA VAL A 279 10.58 -3.42 -2.48
C VAL A 279 11.38 -4.64 -2.91
N GLU A 280 12.61 -4.43 -3.37
CA GLU A 280 13.47 -5.48 -3.90
C GLU A 280 14.90 -5.39 -3.35
N GLY A 281 15.54 -6.56 -3.21
CA GLY A 281 16.91 -6.63 -2.70
C GLY A 281 16.99 -6.63 -1.18
N ALA A 282 18.22 -6.79 -0.69
CA ALA A 282 18.67 -6.75 0.71
C ALA A 282 20.07 -7.38 0.74
N SER A 283 21.02 -6.75 0.05
CA SER A 283 22.41 -7.24 -0.06
C SER A 283 23.37 -6.31 0.68
N ALA A 284 24.50 -6.84 1.16
CA ALA A 284 25.57 -5.97 1.63
C ALA A 284 26.00 -5.01 0.51
N SER A 285 26.29 -3.76 0.88
CA SER A 285 26.90 -2.78 -0.02
C SER A 285 28.21 -3.36 -0.61
N GLU A 286 28.49 -3.03 -1.88
CA GLU A 286 29.43 -3.65 -2.85
C GLU A 286 30.91 -3.89 -2.42
N SER A 287 31.25 -3.93 -1.13
CA SER A 287 32.60 -4.20 -0.62
C SER A 287 32.98 -5.69 -0.56
N GLU A 288 32.04 -6.61 -0.74
CA GLU A 288 32.33 -8.05 -0.74
C GLU A 288 32.32 -8.62 -2.17
N SER A 289 33.51 -8.82 -2.72
CA SER A 289 33.69 -9.55 -3.97
C SER A 289 33.24 -11.00 -3.77
N GLN A 290 32.16 -11.41 -4.45
CA GLN A 290 31.76 -12.81 -4.51
C GLN A 290 32.92 -13.67 -5.02
N SER A 291 33.19 -14.78 -4.34
CA SER A 291 34.17 -15.76 -4.81
C SER A 291 33.67 -16.40 -6.10
N PRO A 292 34.52 -16.62 -7.12
CA PRO A 292 34.10 -17.26 -8.37
C PRO A 292 33.53 -18.65 -8.11
N GLY A 293 32.23 -18.84 -8.36
CA GLY A 293 31.54 -20.14 -8.27
C GLY A 293 30.46 -20.26 -7.19
N GLU A 294 30.24 -19.23 -6.38
CA GLU A 294 29.13 -19.20 -5.41
C GLU A 294 27.81 -18.84 -6.11
N LYS A 295 26.74 -19.60 -5.84
CA LYS A 295 25.42 -19.30 -6.40
C LYS A 295 24.94 -17.97 -5.83
N THR A 296 24.57 -17.04 -6.71
CA THR A 296 23.97 -15.76 -6.28
C THR A 296 22.71 -16.05 -5.46
N PRO A 297 22.59 -15.51 -4.24
CA PRO A 297 21.39 -15.69 -3.43
C PRO A 297 20.20 -15.05 -4.15
N PRO A 298 18.99 -15.61 -4.00
CA PRO A 298 17.81 -15.07 -4.64
C PRO A 298 17.45 -13.70 -4.06
N THR A 299 17.01 -12.79 -4.94
CA THR A 299 16.65 -11.42 -4.56
C THR A 299 15.23 -11.40 -4.02
N PRO A 300 14.99 -11.05 -2.74
CA PRO A 300 13.63 -10.95 -2.20
C PRO A 300 12.86 -9.85 -2.92
N LYS A 301 11.59 -10.13 -3.25
CA LYS A 301 10.70 -9.15 -3.89
C LYS A 301 9.34 -9.10 -3.17
N VAL A 302 8.99 -7.91 -2.68
CA VAL A 302 7.72 -7.63 -2.02
C VAL A 302 6.94 -6.59 -2.82
N TYR A 303 5.67 -6.86 -3.06
CA TYR A 303 4.73 -5.88 -3.62
C TYR A 303 3.70 -5.47 -2.57
N PHE A 304 3.45 -4.17 -2.46
CA PHE A 304 2.37 -3.60 -1.68
C PHE A 304 1.46 -2.80 -2.59
N ALA A 305 0.21 -3.23 -2.74
CA ALA A 305 -0.69 -2.64 -3.72
C ALA A 305 -1.22 -1.24 -3.32
N GLY A 306 -1.18 -0.90 -2.02
CA GLY A 306 -1.95 0.21 -1.47
C GLY A 306 -3.45 0.01 -1.68
N ASP A 307 -4.21 1.10 -1.65
CA ASP A 307 -5.60 1.07 -2.11
C ASP A 307 -5.69 1.23 -3.61
N THR A 308 -6.48 0.36 -4.22
CA THR A 308 -6.67 0.36 -5.66
C THR A 308 -7.94 -0.35 -6.06
N GLY A 309 -8.56 0.10 -7.14
CA GLY A 309 -9.48 -0.68 -7.95
C GLY A 309 -8.74 -1.49 -9.01
N TYR A 310 -9.50 -2.27 -9.76
CA TYR A 310 -8.98 -3.02 -10.92
C TYR A 310 -9.87 -2.79 -12.15
N ARG A 311 -11.19 -2.75 -11.96
CA ARG A 311 -12.20 -2.50 -12.99
C ARG A 311 -13.35 -1.70 -12.38
N ALA A 312 -14.10 -0.97 -13.19
CA ALA A 312 -15.37 -0.36 -12.78
C ALA A 312 -16.56 -1.24 -13.20
N VAL A 313 -17.37 -1.67 -12.24
CA VAL A 313 -18.58 -2.48 -12.47
C VAL A 313 -19.85 -1.62 -12.37
N TYR A 314 -20.95 -2.09 -12.96
CA TYR A 314 -22.24 -1.38 -13.04
C TYR A 314 -23.38 -2.03 -12.26
N SER A 315 -23.08 -3.09 -11.52
CA SER A 315 -24.03 -3.87 -10.75
C SER A 315 -23.51 -4.06 -9.34
N ASP A 316 -24.40 -4.04 -8.35
CA ASP A 316 -24.07 -4.39 -6.97
C ASP A 316 -24.31 -5.88 -6.68
N THR A 317 -25.02 -6.58 -7.58
CA THR A 317 -25.41 -7.98 -7.41
C THR A 317 -24.45 -8.96 -8.09
N ASP A 318 -23.58 -8.46 -8.97
CA ASP A 318 -22.57 -9.24 -9.67
C ASP A 318 -21.33 -8.38 -9.94
N ASP A 319 -20.16 -9.01 -10.10
CA ASP A 319 -18.90 -8.33 -10.42
C ASP A 319 -18.77 -7.93 -11.91
N GLY A 320 -19.90 -7.84 -12.62
CA GLY A 320 -19.96 -7.54 -14.04
C GLY A 320 -19.41 -8.66 -14.94
N PRO A 321 -19.55 -8.48 -16.26
CA PRO A 321 -19.04 -9.42 -17.24
C PRO A 321 -17.50 -9.47 -17.22
N GLU A 322 -16.93 -10.58 -17.70
CA GLU A 322 -15.47 -10.79 -17.64
C GLU A 322 -14.67 -9.82 -18.52
N ASP A 323 -15.30 -9.29 -19.57
CA ASP A 323 -14.70 -8.44 -20.61
C ASP A 323 -14.66 -6.94 -20.26
N LEU A 324 -15.02 -6.57 -19.04
CA LEU A 324 -14.87 -5.18 -18.58
C LEU A 324 -13.40 -4.72 -18.69
N PRO A 325 -13.15 -3.45 -19.08
CA PRO A 325 -11.81 -2.89 -19.07
C PRO A 325 -11.18 -2.98 -17.69
N VAL A 326 -9.93 -3.44 -17.64
CA VAL A 326 -9.13 -3.57 -16.42
C VAL A 326 -7.96 -2.59 -16.44
N CYS A 327 -7.45 -2.26 -15.26
CA CYS A 327 -6.27 -1.42 -15.10
C CYS A 327 -5.03 -2.14 -15.68
N PRO A 328 -4.40 -1.64 -16.76
CA PRO A 328 -3.27 -2.32 -17.39
C PRO A 328 -1.99 -2.27 -16.55
N ALA A 329 -1.92 -1.38 -15.56
CA ALA A 329 -0.71 -1.18 -14.77
C ALA A 329 -0.27 -2.44 -14.01
N PHE A 330 -1.20 -3.27 -13.53
CA PHE A 330 -0.84 -4.49 -12.79
C PHE A 330 -0.12 -5.51 -13.67
N LYS A 331 -0.57 -5.65 -14.92
CA LYS A 331 0.13 -6.48 -15.89
C LYS A 331 1.51 -5.90 -16.22
N GLU A 332 1.61 -4.59 -16.40
CA GLU A 332 2.90 -3.91 -16.61
C GLU A 332 3.85 -4.09 -15.41
N ILE A 333 3.35 -4.04 -14.18
CA ILE A 333 4.12 -4.33 -12.95
C ILE A 333 4.63 -5.78 -12.99
N GLY A 334 3.78 -6.75 -13.36
CA GLY A 334 4.19 -8.16 -13.49
C GLY A 334 5.13 -8.43 -14.68
N GLU A 335 5.12 -7.61 -15.71
CA GLU A 335 6.09 -7.66 -16.81
C GLU A 335 7.46 -7.11 -16.39
N ARG A 336 7.48 -6.06 -15.56
CA ARG A 336 8.72 -5.40 -15.12
C ARG A 336 9.39 -6.10 -13.93
N TRP A 337 8.62 -6.54 -12.93
CA TRP A 337 9.13 -7.07 -11.65
C TRP A 337 8.58 -8.44 -11.25
N GLY A 338 7.59 -8.97 -11.98
CA GLY A 338 6.80 -10.13 -11.55
C GLY A 338 7.62 -11.34 -11.11
N GLY A 339 6.99 -12.22 -10.35
CA GLY A 339 7.70 -13.20 -9.52
C GLY A 339 7.93 -12.70 -8.09
N PHE A 340 7.03 -11.85 -7.58
CA PHE A 340 7.06 -11.38 -6.19
C PHE A 340 6.93 -12.57 -5.24
N ASP A 341 7.81 -12.66 -4.25
CA ASP A 341 7.73 -13.68 -3.22
C ASP A 341 6.50 -13.44 -2.33
N LEU A 342 6.24 -12.17 -1.99
CA LEU A 342 5.09 -11.74 -1.20
C LEU A 342 4.38 -10.53 -1.83
N ALA A 343 3.06 -10.60 -1.96
CA ALA A 343 2.21 -9.48 -2.32
C ALA A 343 1.18 -9.17 -1.22
N LEU A 344 1.10 -7.90 -0.81
CA LEU A 344 0.11 -7.37 0.11
C LEU A 344 -0.96 -6.66 -0.71
N ILE A 345 -2.18 -7.21 -0.74
CA ILE A 345 -3.24 -6.79 -1.69
C ILE A 345 -4.54 -6.51 -0.92
N PRO A 346 -5.22 -5.36 -1.13
CA PRO A 346 -6.46 -5.06 -0.44
C PRO A 346 -7.57 -6.01 -0.90
N ILE A 347 -8.42 -6.43 0.04
CA ILE A 347 -9.58 -7.31 -0.25
C ILE A 347 -10.89 -6.75 0.31
N GLY A 348 -10.87 -5.64 1.05
CA GLY A 348 -12.04 -4.98 1.64
C GLY A 348 -12.37 -3.63 0.98
N ALA A 349 -13.28 -2.88 1.60
CA ALA A 349 -13.73 -1.56 1.16
C ALA A 349 -14.40 -1.53 -0.21
N TYR A 350 -15.05 -2.62 -0.64
CA TYR A 350 -15.52 -2.74 -2.02
C TYR A 350 -17.03 -2.58 -2.23
N ALA A 351 -17.85 -2.47 -1.18
CA ALA A 351 -19.30 -2.35 -1.34
C ALA A 351 -19.85 -0.93 -1.03
N PRO A 352 -20.86 -0.44 -1.74
CA PRO A 352 -21.48 -1.02 -2.95
C PRO A 352 -20.55 -0.94 -4.16
N ARG A 353 -20.59 -1.99 -4.99
CA ARG A 353 -19.62 -2.20 -6.09
C ARG A 353 -19.73 -1.14 -7.17
N THR A 354 -20.94 -0.68 -7.48
CA THR A 354 -21.21 0.39 -8.46
C THR A 354 -20.46 1.70 -8.16
N TYR A 355 -20.16 1.97 -6.89
CA TYR A 355 -19.45 3.16 -6.45
C TYR A 355 -17.99 2.90 -6.12
N MET A 356 -17.70 1.77 -5.46
CA MET A 356 -16.37 1.49 -4.92
C MET A 356 -15.45 0.78 -5.91
N SER A 357 -15.97 0.00 -6.87
CA SER A 357 -15.12 -0.76 -7.81
C SER A 357 -14.09 0.06 -8.61
N PRO A 358 -14.34 1.33 -9.02
CA PRO A 358 -13.30 2.11 -9.67
C PRO A 358 -12.09 2.40 -8.79
N VAL A 359 -12.21 2.28 -7.46
CA VAL A 359 -11.19 2.73 -6.49
C VAL A 359 -10.79 1.65 -5.48
N HIS A 360 -11.57 0.58 -5.28
CA HIS A 360 -11.28 -0.53 -4.39
C HIS A 360 -11.60 -1.90 -5.04
N CYS A 361 -10.68 -2.84 -4.87
CA CYS A 361 -10.82 -4.21 -5.34
C CYS A 361 -11.80 -4.99 -4.47
N ALA A 362 -12.71 -5.74 -5.10
CA ALA A 362 -13.31 -6.90 -4.44
C ALA A 362 -12.34 -8.07 -4.51
N PRO A 363 -12.53 -9.13 -3.71
CA PRO A 363 -11.64 -10.29 -3.72
C PRO A 363 -11.40 -10.91 -5.10
N ARG A 364 -12.39 -10.87 -6.02
CA ARG A 364 -12.22 -11.28 -7.43
C ARG A 364 -11.15 -10.46 -8.15
N ASP A 365 -11.19 -9.14 -7.98
CA ASP A 365 -10.23 -8.20 -8.54
C ASP A 365 -8.84 -8.40 -7.90
N SER A 366 -8.80 -8.61 -6.58
CA SER A 366 -7.56 -8.89 -5.85
C SER A 366 -6.85 -10.13 -6.36
N VAL A 367 -7.60 -11.20 -6.67
CA VAL A 367 -7.07 -12.44 -7.27
C VAL A 367 -6.58 -12.21 -8.71
N ALA A 368 -7.24 -11.35 -9.48
CA ALA A 368 -6.76 -10.95 -10.80
C ALA A 368 -5.44 -10.18 -10.72
N ILE A 369 -5.33 -9.21 -9.81
CA ILE A 369 -4.09 -8.47 -9.54
C ILE A 369 -2.97 -9.45 -9.14
N PHE A 370 -3.24 -10.35 -8.20
CA PHE A 370 -2.27 -11.37 -7.74
C PHE A 370 -1.65 -12.16 -8.91
N LYS A 371 -2.47 -12.52 -9.91
CA LYS A 371 -2.01 -13.19 -11.13
C LYS A 371 -1.27 -12.27 -12.09
N ASP A 372 -1.79 -11.07 -12.33
CA ASP A 372 -1.20 -10.11 -13.27
C ASP A 372 0.21 -9.71 -12.84
N ILE A 373 0.43 -9.51 -11.53
CA ILE A 373 1.75 -9.21 -10.97
C ILE A 373 2.64 -10.46 -10.81
N LYS A 374 2.10 -11.66 -11.10
CA LYS A 374 2.79 -12.95 -10.97
C LYS A 374 3.34 -13.20 -9.56
N ALA A 375 2.53 -12.92 -8.53
CA ALA A 375 2.95 -13.17 -7.15
C ALA A 375 2.93 -14.66 -6.79
N ARG A 376 3.87 -15.08 -5.94
CA ARG A 376 4.02 -16.45 -5.44
C ARG A 376 3.26 -16.68 -4.14
N ARG A 377 3.19 -15.67 -3.27
CA ARG A 377 2.33 -15.63 -2.06
C ARG A 377 1.61 -14.29 -1.95
N GLY A 378 0.39 -14.32 -1.44
CA GLY A 378 -0.44 -13.15 -1.22
C GLY A 378 -1.00 -13.11 0.21
N LEU A 379 -0.98 -11.93 0.83
CA LEU A 379 -1.71 -11.65 2.07
C LEU A 379 -2.74 -10.55 1.80
N GLY A 380 -3.99 -10.87 2.10
CA GLY A 380 -5.12 -9.96 2.00
C GLY A 380 -5.11 -8.94 3.13
N MET A 381 -5.23 -7.67 2.79
CA MET A 381 -5.23 -6.54 3.73
C MET A 381 -6.47 -5.67 3.56
N HIS A 382 -6.58 -4.59 4.35
CA HIS A 382 -7.68 -3.60 4.24
C HIS A 382 -9.08 -4.19 4.54
N TRP A 383 -9.19 -5.26 5.34
CA TRP A 383 -10.44 -5.97 5.63
C TRP A 383 -10.62 -6.27 7.13
N GLY A 384 -11.84 -6.62 7.58
CA GLY A 384 -12.07 -7.14 8.93
C GLY A 384 -12.53 -6.08 9.92
N GLY A 385 -13.82 -5.79 10.03
CA GLY A 385 -14.34 -4.79 10.97
C GLY A 385 -14.32 -3.42 10.33
N GLY A 386 -15.08 -3.35 9.23
CA GLY A 386 -15.26 -2.27 8.24
C GLY A 386 -13.96 -1.68 7.65
N CYS A 387 -13.05 -2.63 7.41
CA CYS A 387 -11.72 -2.56 6.78
C CYS A 387 -10.52 -2.73 7.75
N SER A 388 -10.72 -3.33 8.93
CA SER A 388 -9.75 -3.50 10.07
C SER A 388 -9.51 -2.34 10.98
N ALA A 389 -10.43 -1.39 10.93
CA ALA A 389 -10.65 -0.45 12.01
C ALA A 389 -12.00 0.26 11.81
N TRP A 390 -12.31 0.76 10.62
CA TRP A 390 -13.40 1.71 10.40
C TRP A 390 -14.67 1.04 9.89
N VAL A 391 -15.69 1.74 9.40
CA VAL A 391 -16.67 1.18 8.45
C VAL A 391 -16.66 2.14 7.28
N LEU A 392 -15.89 1.79 6.26
CA LEU A 392 -15.74 2.60 5.05
C LEU A 392 -16.86 2.34 4.04
N THR A 393 -17.49 1.18 4.16
CA THR A 393 -18.33 0.55 3.12
C THR A 393 -19.41 -0.33 3.74
N THR A 394 -20.20 -1.01 2.91
CA THR A 394 -21.42 -1.71 3.33
C THR A 394 -21.27 -3.23 3.43
N GLU A 395 -20.14 -3.82 3.04
CA GLU A 395 -19.95 -5.27 3.12
C GLU A 395 -19.86 -5.76 4.56
N HIS A 396 -20.25 -7.01 4.78
CA HIS A 396 -20.10 -7.63 6.09
C HIS A 396 -18.62 -7.82 6.41
N VAL A 397 -18.26 -7.56 7.65
CA VAL A 397 -16.86 -7.46 8.10
C VAL A 397 -16.05 -8.76 7.96
N LEU A 398 -16.72 -9.91 8.01
CA LEU A 398 -16.14 -11.25 7.83
C LEU A 398 -16.31 -11.80 6.40
N GLU A 399 -16.91 -11.03 5.50
CA GLU A 399 -17.13 -11.46 4.11
C GLU A 399 -15.84 -11.52 3.27
N PRO A 400 -14.91 -10.55 3.35
CA PRO A 400 -13.76 -10.50 2.44
C PRO A 400 -12.88 -11.76 2.43
N PRO A 401 -12.48 -12.38 3.56
CA PRO A 401 -11.67 -13.60 3.52
C PRO A 401 -12.41 -14.79 2.93
N LYS A 402 -13.73 -14.90 3.19
CA LYS A 402 -14.56 -15.98 2.66
C LYS A 402 -14.65 -15.88 1.14
N LYS A 403 -14.97 -14.70 0.63
CA LYS A 403 -14.98 -14.42 -0.81
C LYS A 403 -13.61 -14.58 -1.44
N LEU A 404 -12.53 -14.19 -0.76
CA LEU A 404 -11.17 -14.42 -1.25
C LEU A 404 -10.90 -15.90 -1.48
N ALA A 405 -11.22 -16.75 -0.50
CA ALA A 405 -11.03 -18.20 -0.63
C ALA A 405 -11.84 -18.78 -1.81
N GLU A 406 -13.10 -18.35 -1.97
CA GLU A 406 -13.96 -18.74 -3.10
C GLU A 406 -13.38 -18.33 -4.46
N GLU A 407 -12.93 -17.08 -4.58
CA GLU A 407 -12.35 -16.56 -5.84
C GLU A 407 -10.98 -17.18 -6.15
N CYS A 408 -10.16 -17.45 -5.13
CA CYS A 408 -8.93 -18.23 -5.28
C CYS A 408 -9.22 -19.63 -5.85
N ALA A 409 -10.23 -20.33 -5.30
CA ALA A 409 -10.63 -21.65 -5.77
C ALA A 409 -11.13 -21.62 -7.22
N LYS A 410 -11.99 -20.66 -7.59
CA LYS A 410 -12.46 -20.46 -8.99
C LYS A 410 -11.29 -20.19 -9.94
N ALA A 411 -10.30 -19.43 -9.48
CA ALA A 411 -9.15 -19.04 -10.26
C ALA A 411 -8.04 -20.11 -10.31
N GLY A 412 -8.19 -21.25 -9.62
CA GLY A 412 -7.17 -22.30 -9.54
C GLY A 412 -5.93 -21.92 -8.71
N VAL A 413 -6.04 -20.91 -7.84
CA VAL A 413 -5.02 -20.57 -6.86
C VAL A 413 -5.13 -21.55 -5.70
N LYS A 414 -4.04 -22.27 -5.39
CA LYS A 414 -4.03 -23.27 -4.31
C LYS A 414 -4.37 -22.61 -2.97
N GLU A 415 -5.07 -23.36 -2.11
CA GLU A 415 -5.39 -22.92 -0.76
C GLU A 415 -4.12 -22.50 0.01
N GLY A 416 -4.21 -21.37 0.73
CA GLY A 416 -3.10 -20.79 1.48
C GLY A 416 -2.01 -20.10 0.63
N VAL A 417 -2.13 -20.06 -0.70
CA VAL A 417 -1.22 -19.28 -1.56
C VAL A 417 -1.54 -17.80 -1.50
N PHE A 418 -2.83 -17.45 -1.61
CA PHE A 418 -3.34 -16.12 -1.35
C PHE A 418 -4.46 -16.21 -0.32
N GLY A 419 -4.18 -15.72 0.89
CA GLY A 419 -5.07 -15.84 2.04
C GLY A 419 -4.97 -14.63 2.95
N VAL A 420 -5.32 -14.80 4.22
CA VAL A 420 -5.25 -13.77 5.26
C VAL A 420 -4.50 -14.31 6.47
N CYS A 421 -4.08 -13.41 7.35
CA CYS A 421 -3.52 -13.71 8.68
C CYS A 421 -4.28 -12.92 9.74
N ASP A 422 -4.04 -13.22 11.01
CA ASP A 422 -4.66 -12.52 12.15
C ASP A 422 -3.93 -11.21 12.48
N ILE A 423 -4.63 -10.28 13.11
CA ILE A 423 -4.04 -8.99 13.52
C ILE A 423 -2.94 -9.27 14.57
N GLY A 424 -1.73 -8.83 14.28
CA GLY A 424 -0.52 -9.07 15.07
C GLY A 424 0.18 -10.40 14.77
N GLU A 425 -0.35 -11.22 13.86
CA GLU A 425 0.34 -12.42 13.37
C GLU A 425 1.53 -12.06 12.48
N THR A 426 2.62 -12.81 12.63
CA THR A 426 3.79 -12.77 11.74
C THR A 426 3.79 -13.99 10.84
N VAL A 427 3.75 -13.76 9.52
CA VAL A 427 3.86 -14.80 8.49
C VAL A 427 5.28 -14.81 7.92
N GLU A 428 5.83 -16.01 7.70
CA GLU A 428 7.13 -16.24 7.08
C GLU A 428 6.94 -16.72 5.63
N VAL A 429 7.62 -16.08 4.68
CA VAL A 429 7.56 -16.41 3.26
C VAL A 429 8.96 -16.68 2.74
N GLY A 430 9.21 -17.89 2.24
CA GLY A 430 10.49 -18.24 1.63
C GLY A 430 10.71 -17.48 0.33
N VAL A 431 11.93 -17.00 0.12
CA VAL A 431 12.37 -16.38 -1.14
C VAL A 431 12.73 -17.49 -2.11
N ALA A 432 12.02 -17.56 -3.23
CA ALA A 432 12.27 -18.62 -4.21
C ALA A 432 13.36 -18.18 -5.21
N GLY A 433 14.22 -19.13 -5.59
CA GLY A 433 15.20 -18.95 -6.66
C GLY A 433 14.57 -18.52 -7.98
N ASP A 434 15.37 -17.93 -8.86
CA ASP A 434 14.96 -17.53 -10.21
C ASP A 434 14.58 -18.74 -11.12
N ASP A 435 14.80 -19.98 -10.65
CA ASP A 435 14.64 -21.24 -11.40
C ASP A 435 13.29 -21.98 -11.18
N VAL A 436 12.24 -21.35 -10.62
CA VAL A 436 10.92 -22.00 -10.37
C VAL A 436 9.77 -21.34 -11.10
#